data_AF-A0A317GGQ8-F1
#
_entry.id   AF-A0A317GGQ8-F1
#
_cell.length_a   1.000
_cell.length_b   1.000
_cell.length_c   1.000
_cell.angle_alpha   90.00
_cell.angle_beta   90.00
_cell.angle_gamma   90.00
#
_symmetry.space_group_name_H-M   'P 1'
#
loop_
_entity.id
_entity.type
_entity.pdbx_description
1 polymer ?
#
loop_
_entity_poly.entity_id
_entity_poly.type
_entity_poly.pdbx_seq_one_letter_code
_entity_poly.pdbx_strand_id
1 'polypeptide(L)' 'MIKIHTIGGNVYNYKGNYQEIQRALHDISCHFLIGKNRNNCRVIIPREAVDSIEETEMNY' A
#
# COMPACT_ATOMS: atom_id res chain seq x y z
N MET A 1 -10.61 3.60 -1.68
CA MET A 1 -9.80 2.51 -1.07
C MET A 1 -8.44 2.50 -1.76
N ILE A 2 -7.35 2.35 -1.01
CA ILE A 2 -6.01 2.39 -1.60
C ILE A 2 -5.49 0.98 -1.83
N LYS A 3 -4.95 0.75 -3.02
CA LYS A 3 -4.30 -0.49 -3.43
C LYS A 3 -2.80 -0.26 -3.61
N ILE A 4 -2.00 -1.16 -3.04
CA ILE A 4 -0.55 -1.18 -3.20
C ILE A 4 -0.23 -2.37 -4.10
N HIS A 5 0.34 -2.09 -5.26
CA HIS A 5 0.85 -3.08 -6.19
C HIS A 5 2.32 -3.31 -5.89
N THR A 6 2.73 -4.58 -5.88
CA THR A 6 4.12 -4.95 -5.65
C THR A 6 4.75 -5.54 -6.91
N ILE A 7 6.08 -5.44 -7.00
CA ILE A 7 6.88 -5.98 -8.11
C ILE A 7 6.60 -7.49 -8.32
N GLY A 8 6.28 -8.22 -7.25
CA GLY A 8 5.89 -9.64 -7.30
C GLY A 8 4.47 -9.91 -7.80
N GLY A 9 3.73 -8.90 -8.28
CA GLY A 9 2.36 -9.03 -8.80
C GLY A 9 1.28 -9.13 -7.71
N ASN A 10 1.62 -8.98 -6.43
CA ASN A 10 0.63 -8.97 -5.35
C ASN A 10 0.01 -7.59 -5.20
N VAL A 11 -1.28 -7.59 -4.85
CA VAL A 11 -2.05 -6.38 -4.56
C VAL A 11 -2.55 -6.44 -3.12
N TYR A 12 -2.30 -5.37 -2.38
CA TYR A 12 -2.68 -5.24 -0.98
C TYR A 12 -3.58 -4.04 -0.77
N ASN A 13 -4.57 -4.18 0.10
CA ASN A 13 -5.43 -3.09 0.50
C ASN A 13 -4.79 -2.33 1.66
N TYR A 14 -4.64 -1.02 1.53
CA TYR A 14 -4.15 -0.16 2.59
C TYR A 14 -5.31 0.60 3.24
N LYS A 15 -5.30 0.65 4.58
CA LYS A 15 -6.29 1.38 5.37
C LYS A 15 -5.65 2.70 5.82
N GLY A 16 -5.79 3.73 5.00
CA GLY A 16 -5.31 5.09 5.26
C GLY A 16 -5.63 6.01 4.09
N ASN A 17 -5.02 7.20 4.06
CA ASN A 17 -5.17 8.18 2.98
C ASN A 17 -3.97 8.12 2.00
N TYR A 18 -4.20 8.44 0.73
CA TYR A 18 -3.18 8.40 -0.31
C TYR A 18 -2.02 9.34 0.04
N GLN A 19 -2.33 10.53 0.56
CA GLN A 19 -1.31 11.49 1.04
C GLN A 19 -0.41 10.93 2.15
N GLU A 20 -0.96 10.11 3.05
CA GLU A 20 -0.16 9.50 4.13
C GLU A 20 0.84 8.48 3.58
N ILE A 21 0.41 7.66 2.61
CA ILE A 21 1.30 6.70 1.96
C ILE A 21 2.37 7.43 1.15
N GLN A 22 2.01 8.48 0.41
CA GLN A 22 2.97 9.29 -0.33
C GLN A 22 4.01 9.88 0.62
N ARG A 23 3.60 10.43 1.77
CA ARG A 23 4.54 10.92 2.79
C ARG A 23 5.44 9.81 3.34
N ALA A 24 4.88 8.65 3.66
CA ALA A 24 5.65 7.49 4.11
C ALA A 24 6.67 7.03 3.04
N LEU A 25 6.27 6.99 1.77
CA LEU A 25 7.16 6.68 0.65
C LEU A 25 8.14 7.79 0.30
N HIS A 26 7.98 9.01 0.78
CA HIS A 26 9.01 10.05 0.63
C HIS A 26 9.97 10.10 1.82
N ASP A 27 9.60 9.49 2.95
CA ASP A 27 10.44 9.38 4.13
C ASP A 27 11.49 8.27 3.98
N ILE A 28 12.77 8.63 4.10
CA ILE A 28 13.91 7.70 4.02
C ILE A 28 13.90 6.68 5.16
N SER A 29 13.29 7.03 6.30
CA SER A 29 13.19 6.14 7.47
C SER A 29 12.09 5.08 7.34
N CYS A 30 11.20 5.21 6.35
CA CYS A 30 10.13 4.25 6.13
C CYS A 30 10.62 3.05 5.31
N HIS A 31 10.81 1.91 5.97
CA HIS A 31 11.25 0.68 5.32
C HIS A 31 10.12 -0.26 4.90
N PHE A 32 8.92 -0.11 5.47
CA PHE A 32 7.79 -0.98 5.16
C PHE A 32 6.43 -0.29 5.36
N LEU A 33 5.43 -0.77 4.63
CA LEU A 33 4.03 -0.43 4.80
C LEU A 33 3.27 -1.60 5.43
N ILE A 34 2.14 -1.30 6.06
CA ILE A 34 1.27 -2.32 6.66
C ILE A 34 -0.06 -2.31 5.91
N GLY A 35 -0.33 -3.37 5.17
CA GLY A 35 -1.55 -3.54 4.39
C GLY A 35 -2.34 -4.78 4.81
N LYS A 36 -3.32 -5.12 3.98
CA LYS A 36 -4.10 -6.35 4.08
C LYS A 36 -4.09 -7.10 2.76
N ASN A 37 -3.96 -8.43 2.82
CA ASN A 37 -4.07 -9.28 1.64
C ASN A 37 -5.53 -9.56 1.26
N ARG A 38 -5.74 -10.38 0.23
CA ARG A 38 -7.07 -10.82 -0.23
C ARG A 38 -7.89 -11.56 0.84
N ASN A 39 -7.21 -12.19 1.80
CA ASN A 39 -7.83 -12.87 2.94
C ASN A 39 -8.08 -11.94 4.13
N ASN A 40 -7.93 -10.62 3.95
CA ASN A 40 -8.07 -9.61 5.00
C ASN A 40 -7.07 -9.77 6.17
N CYS A 41 -6.01 -10.56 5.99
CA CYS A 41 -4.93 -10.71 6.95
C CYS A 41 -3.96 -9.52 6.83
N ARG A 42 -3.48 -9.04 7.98
CA ARG A 42 -2.46 -8.00 8.05
C ARG A 42 -1.14 -8.53 7.46
N VAL A 43 -0.50 -7.75 6.61
CA VAL A 43 0.77 -8.09 5.98
C VAL A 43 1.74 -6.91 6.05
N ILE A 44 3.03 -7.23 6.12
CA ILE A 44 4.12 -6.27 5.99
C ILE A 44 4.51 -6.23 4.52
N ILE A 45 4.56 -5.04 3.93
CA ILE A 45 4.92 -4.79 2.54
C ILE A 45 6.23 -4.01 2.57
N PRO A 46 7.38 -4.63 2.24
CA PRO A 46 8.63 -3.90 2.14
C PRO A 46 8.51 -2.75 1.14
N ARG A 47 9.08 -1.60 1.47
CA ARG A 47 9.08 -0.44 0.57
C ARG A 47 9.70 -0.78 -0.79
N GLU A 48 10.80 -1.52 -0.78
CA GLU A 48 11.51 -1.98 -1.99
C GLU A 48 10.61 -2.84 -2.91
N ALA A 49 9.58 -3.48 -2.35
CA ALA A 49 8.68 -4.33 -3.11
C ALA A 49 7.52 -3.54 -3.73
N VAL A 50 7.31 -2.27 -3.38
CA VAL A 50 6.23 -1.43 -3.91
C VAL A 50 6.57 -1.02 -5.35
N ASP A 51 5.64 -1.31 -6.25
CA ASP A 51 5.73 -0.92 -7.66
C ASP A 51 4.89 0.32 -7.93
N SER A 52 3.61 0.30 -7.55
CA SER A 52 2.68 1.40 -7.76
C SER A 52 1.58 1.45 -6.70
N ILE A 53 0.95 2.61 -6.54
CA ILE A 53 -0.18 2.84 -5.62
C ILE A 53 -1.35 3.43 -6.39
N GLU A 54 -2.53 2.86 -6.20
CA GLU A 54 -3.78 3.30 -6.82
C GLU A 54 -4.78 3.72 -5.74
N GLU A 55 -5.37 4.91 -5.87
CA GLU A 55 -6.54 5.30 -5.10
C GLU A 55 -7.80 5.03 -5.92
N THR A 56 -8.60 4.05 -5.50
CA THR A 56 -9.87 3.75 -6.15
C THR A 56 -10.99 4.50 -5.42
N GLU A 57 -11.69 5.41 -6.10
CA GLU A 57 -12.91 6.03 -5.59
C GLU A 57 -13.99 4.96 -5.36
N MET A 58 -14.61 4.95 -4.19
CA MET A 58 -15.83 4.17 -3.99
C MET A 58 -16.96 4.97 -4.64
N ASN A 59 -17.20 4.74 -5.93
CA ASN A 59 -18.43 5.18 -6.58
C ASN A 59 -19.61 4.56 -5.81
N TYR A 60 -20.43 5.41 -5.19
CA TYR A 60 -21.71 5.07 -4.58
C TYR A 60 -22.84 5.24 -5.60
#